data_AF-A0A505DKK3-F1
#
_entry.id   AF-A0A505DKK3-F1
#
_cell.length_a   1.000
_cell.length_b   1.000
_cell.length_c   1.000
_cell.angle_alpha   90.00
_cell.angle_beta   90.00
_cell.angle_gamma   90.00
#
_symmetry.space_group_name_H-M   'P 1'
#
loop_
_entity.id
_entity.type
_entity.pdbx_description
1 polymer ?
#
loop_
_entity_poly.entity_id
_entity_poly.type
_entity_poly.pdbx_seq_one_letter_code
_entity_poly.pdbx_strand_id
1 'polypeptide(L)'
;MKRRTLPVAAAFAATAVLLLTACGGGDGKSKDNDKIAGADQGSKKPEKSADPSAAPAEDKPDGVDVSLPKDINLVFDWDKPKNKNEAEAMADAANFFRAIYRGVDKRTTKDAAVTAYATGEGLRYAQVQINEWIKGGWTATGTLRHYDATTRSTTNDKSVEVAFCADSGKFYGKEIKTQKLLKTEPSIEDFDYYKIIMVKFPTGKDLWQASKVFVETKAAKCQ
;
A
#
# COMPACT_ATOMS: atom_id res chain seq x y z
N MET A 1 62.38 -29.51 2.38
CA MET A 1 63.16 -28.28 2.67
C MET A 1 62.14 -27.20 3.06
N LYS A 2 61.94 -26.81 4.34
CA LYS A 2 62.66 -25.77 5.14
C LYS A 2 62.81 -24.46 4.32
N ARG A 3 62.33 -23.25 4.69
CA ARG A 3 62.05 -22.51 5.97
C ARG A 3 60.96 -21.44 5.70
N ARG A 4 59.95 -21.20 6.57
CA ARG A 4 59.85 -20.25 7.72
C ARG A 4 60.29 -18.79 7.47
N THR A 5 59.34 -17.84 7.60
CA THR A 5 59.33 -16.68 8.55
C THR A 5 57.93 -15.99 8.61
N LEU A 6 57.49 -15.67 9.84
CA LEU A 6 56.42 -14.74 10.28
C LEU A 6 57.13 -13.60 11.07
N PRO A 7 56.48 -12.56 11.70
CA PRO A 7 55.09 -12.05 11.67
C PRO A 7 54.98 -10.50 11.49
N VAL A 8 53.78 -9.94 11.26
CA VAL A 8 53.35 -8.63 11.83
C VAL A 8 51.82 -8.66 12.04
N ALA A 9 51.39 -8.19 13.21
CA ALA A 9 50.01 -8.10 13.67
C ALA A 9 49.34 -6.80 13.20
N ALA A 10 48.04 -6.88 12.89
CA ALA A 10 47.09 -5.79 13.10
C ALA A 10 45.71 -6.41 13.37
N ALA A 11 45.25 -6.26 14.61
CA ALA A 11 43.92 -6.62 15.04
C ALA A 11 42.95 -5.47 14.73
N PHE A 12 41.83 -5.77 14.08
CA PHE A 12 40.63 -4.96 14.13
C PHE A 12 39.44 -5.89 14.30
N ALA A 13 38.98 -6.00 15.55
CA ALA A 13 37.70 -6.58 15.90
C ALA A 13 36.68 -5.43 15.94
N ALA A 14 35.71 -5.44 15.03
CA ALA A 14 34.54 -4.58 15.10
C ALA A 14 33.31 -5.47 15.27
N THR A 15 33.01 -5.82 16.51
CA THR A 15 31.73 -6.39 16.93
C THR A 15 30.74 -5.24 17.14
N ALA A 16 29.86 -4.98 16.18
CA ALA A 16 28.69 -4.14 16.40
C ALA A 16 27.56 -5.03 16.95
N VAL A 17 27.45 -5.08 18.27
CA VAL A 17 26.30 -5.60 19.00
C VAL A 17 25.22 -4.52 18.96
N LEU A 18 24.16 -4.74 18.18
CA LEU A 18 22.93 -3.94 18.27
C LEU A 18 22.08 -4.50 19.42
N LEU A 19 22.31 -3.97 20.62
CA LEU A 19 21.40 -4.07 21.76
C LEU A 19 21.16 -2.66 22.30
N LEU A 20 20.05 -2.04 21.92
CA LEU A 20 19.38 -0.94 22.63
C LEU A 20 17.93 -0.89 22.11
N THR A 21 16.85 -0.79 22.86
CA THR A 21 16.56 -0.86 24.31
C THR A 21 15.05 -1.06 24.39
N ALA A 22 14.61 -2.10 25.07
CA ALA A 22 13.30 -2.09 25.70
C ALA A 22 13.34 -1.20 26.96
N CYS A 23 12.16 -0.70 27.36
CA CYS A 23 11.83 -0.04 28.63
C CYS A 23 11.75 1.50 28.60
N GLY A 24 10.59 2.00 29.03
CA GLY A 24 10.29 3.39 29.28
C GLY A 24 8.87 3.58 29.80
N GLY A 25 8.54 2.88 30.89
CA GLY A 25 7.36 3.20 31.70
C GLY A 25 7.61 4.43 32.55
N GLY A 26 6.56 5.22 32.79
CA GLY A 26 6.60 6.39 33.67
C GLY A 26 5.19 6.82 34.05
N ASP A 27 4.74 6.38 35.21
CA ASP A 27 3.58 6.92 35.93
C ASP A 27 3.82 8.39 36.31
N GLY A 28 2.85 9.24 36.01
CA GLY A 28 2.84 10.64 36.43
C GLY A 28 1.42 11.14 36.60
N LYS A 29 0.86 10.99 37.81
CA LYS A 29 -0.33 11.74 38.23
C LYS A 29 0.04 13.21 38.35
N SER A 30 -0.62 14.07 37.58
CA SER A 30 -0.96 15.43 38.02
C SER A 30 -2.39 15.74 37.58
N LYS A 31 -3.23 16.03 38.57
CA LYS A 31 -4.43 16.83 38.40
C LYS A 31 -3.96 18.24 38.06
N ASP A 32 -4.61 18.89 37.11
CA ASP A 32 -5.22 20.19 37.34
C ASP A 32 -6.14 20.57 36.18
N ASN A 33 -7.28 21.15 36.57
CA ASN A 33 -8.30 21.69 35.70
C ASN A 33 -7.76 22.96 35.04
N ASP A 34 -8.13 23.21 33.79
CA ASP A 34 -8.66 24.54 33.45
C ASP A 34 -9.61 24.50 32.26
N LYS A 35 -10.78 25.10 32.49
CA LYS A 35 -11.81 25.42 31.52
C LYS A 35 -11.31 26.55 30.63
N ILE A 36 -11.57 26.45 29.32
CA ILE A 36 -11.94 27.64 28.52
C ILE A 36 -13.19 27.31 27.72
N ALA A 37 -14.18 28.17 27.89
CA ALA A 37 -15.47 28.17 27.21
C ALA A 37 -15.44 29.09 25.99
N GLY A 38 -16.28 28.77 25.01
CA GLY A 38 -16.87 29.77 24.10
C GLY A 38 -16.55 29.58 22.62
N ALA A 39 -17.53 29.07 21.86
CA ALA A 39 -18.16 29.82 20.77
C ALA A 39 -19.25 28.96 20.11
N ASP A 40 -20.51 29.25 20.47
CA ASP A 40 -21.67 29.02 19.63
C ASP A 40 -21.55 29.88 18.37
N GLN A 41 -21.47 29.26 17.19
CA GLN A 41 -21.91 29.88 15.93
C GLN A 41 -22.48 28.82 14.98
N GLY A 42 -23.79 28.93 14.73
CA GLY A 42 -24.35 28.81 13.39
C GLY A 42 -24.43 27.40 12.81
N SER A 43 -25.51 26.71 13.13
CA SER A 43 -26.03 25.57 12.37
C SER A 43 -26.20 25.90 10.88
N LYS A 44 -25.26 25.43 10.06
CA LYS A 44 -25.51 25.08 8.66
C LYS A 44 -25.32 23.59 8.50
N LYS A 45 -26.43 22.91 8.22
CA LYS A 45 -26.51 21.50 7.84
C LYS A 45 -25.48 21.22 6.73
N PRO A 46 -24.51 20.31 6.92
CA PRO A 46 -23.69 19.85 5.82
C PRO A 46 -24.63 19.17 4.82
N GLU A 47 -24.61 19.64 3.57
CA GLU A 47 -25.17 18.90 2.47
C GLU A 47 -24.53 17.52 2.43
N LYS A 48 -25.37 16.52 2.18
CA LYS A 48 -25.01 15.10 2.11
C LYS A 48 -23.84 14.94 1.14
N SER A 49 -22.61 14.78 1.65
CA SER A 49 -21.49 14.29 0.84
C SER A 49 -21.95 13.01 0.17
N ALA A 50 -21.79 12.96 -1.15
CA ALA A 50 -21.99 11.75 -1.92
C ALA A 50 -21.17 10.63 -1.27
N ASP A 51 -21.81 9.48 -1.03
CA ASP A 51 -21.12 8.27 -0.65
C ASP A 51 -19.96 8.03 -1.62
N PRO A 52 -18.76 7.63 -1.15
CA PRO A 52 -17.71 7.17 -2.04
C PRO A 52 -18.24 5.89 -2.69
N SER A 53 -18.83 6.04 -3.88
CA SER A 53 -19.19 4.91 -4.71
C SER A 53 -17.86 4.25 -5.07
N ALA A 54 -17.59 3.08 -4.49
CA ALA A 54 -16.63 2.15 -5.05
C ALA A 54 -17.04 1.99 -6.52
N ALA A 55 -16.29 2.60 -7.43
CA ALA A 55 -16.54 2.44 -8.84
C ALA A 55 -16.51 0.94 -9.11
N PRO A 56 -17.59 0.35 -9.69
CA PRO A 56 -17.55 -1.03 -10.13
C PRO A 56 -16.30 -1.23 -10.98
N ALA A 57 -15.67 -2.40 -10.87
CA ALA A 57 -14.72 -2.79 -11.88
C ALA A 57 -15.46 -2.72 -13.23
N GLU A 58 -15.09 -1.76 -14.08
CA GLU A 58 -15.66 -1.69 -15.43
C GLU A 58 -15.43 -3.04 -16.10
N ASP A 59 -16.43 -3.53 -16.86
CA ASP A 59 -16.34 -4.77 -17.62
C ASP A 59 -15.10 -4.72 -18.53
N LYS A 60 -14.00 -5.34 -18.08
CA LYS A 60 -12.75 -5.36 -18.82
C LYS A 60 -12.72 -6.54 -19.78
N PRO A 61 -12.07 -6.37 -20.95
CA PRO A 61 -11.98 -7.42 -21.97
C PRO A 61 -11.14 -8.64 -21.54
N ASP A 62 -10.41 -8.55 -20.42
CA ASP A 62 -9.63 -9.67 -19.87
C ASP A 62 -10.48 -10.69 -19.08
N GLY A 63 -11.71 -10.33 -18.71
CA GLY A 63 -12.64 -11.21 -17.97
C GLY A 63 -12.21 -11.52 -16.53
N VAL A 64 -11.26 -10.76 -15.96
CA VAL A 64 -10.72 -11.02 -14.62
C VAL A 64 -11.51 -10.24 -13.57
N ASP A 65 -12.26 -10.97 -12.72
CA ASP A 65 -13.02 -10.35 -11.63
C ASP A 65 -12.09 -9.83 -10.51
N VAL A 66 -12.08 -8.51 -10.33
CA VAL A 66 -11.36 -7.78 -9.27
C VAL A 66 -12.30 -7.14 -8.23
N SER A 67 -13.56 -7.57 -8.18
CA SER A 67 -14.55 -7.05 -7.23
C SER A 67 -14.11 -7.30 -5.78
N LEU A 68 -14.40 -6.31 -4.93
CA LEU A 68 -14.12 -6.33 -3.50
C LEU A 68 -15.42 -6.32 -2.68
N PRO A 69 -15.38 -6.83 -1.43
CA PRO A 69 -16.45 -6.61 -0.47
C PRO A 69 -16.81 -5.13 -0.31
N LYS A 70 -18.08 -4.83 -0.03
CA LYS A 70 -18.59 -3.46 0.12
C LYS A 70 -17.89 -2.63 1.19
N ASP A 71 -17.31 -3.30 2.19
CA ASP A 71 -16.59 -2.65 3.28
C ASP A 71 -15.10 -2.42 2.99
N ILE A 72 -14.60 -2.79 1.80
CA ILE A 72 -13.23 -2.51 1.34
C ILE A 72 -13.30 -1.55 0.15
N ASN A 73 -12.99 -0.28 0.38
CA ASN A 73 -13.05 0.77 -0.64
C ASN A 73 -11.64 1.19 -1.05
N LEU A 74 -11.28 0.93 -2.30
CA LEU A 74 -10.06 1.46 -2.90
C LEU A 74 -10.44 2.62 -3.81
N VAL A 75 -10.03 3.83 -3.43
CA VAL A 75 -10.30 5.05 -4.19
C VAL A 75 -9.04 5.42 -4.97
N PHE A 76 -9.20 5.68 -6.26
CA PHE A 76 -8.13 6.11 -7.16
C PHE A 76 -8.48 7.50 -7.67
N ASP A 77 -8.06 8.51 -6.91
CA ASP A 77 -8.34 9.93 -7.11
C ASP A 77 -7.20 10.56 -7.90
N TRP A 78 -7.10 10.16 -9.17
CA TRP A 78 -6.08 10.63 -10.09
C TRP A 78 -6.66 10.89 -11.48
N ASP A 79 -6.05 11.83 -12.20
CA ASP A 79 -6.45 12.16 -13.56
C ASP A 79 -5.93 11.12 -14.55
N LYS A 80 -6.79 10.74 -15.50
CA LYS A 80 -6.40 9.84 -16.59
C LYS A 80 -5.39 10.55 -17.51
N PRO A 81 -4.20 9.99 -17.74
CA PRO A 81 -3.22 10.59 -18.65
C PRO A 81 -3.68 10.51 -20.11
N LYS A 82 -3.17 11.42 -20.94
CA LYS A 82 -3.52 11.48 -22.38
C LYS A 82 -2.89 10.35 -23.19
N ASN A 83 -1.72 9.87 -22.77
CA ASN A 83 -1.04 8.75 -23.44
C ASN A 83 -1.82 7.45 -23.17
N LYS A 84 -2.17 6.73 -24.23
CA LYS A 84 -2.96 5.48 -24.14
C LYS A 84 -2.29 4.41 -23.28
N ASN A 85 -0.99 4.14 -23.50
CA ASN A 85 -0.26 3.12 -22.74
C ASN A 85 -0.15 3.49 -21.27
N GLU A 86 0.09 4.77 -20.97
CA GLU A 86 0.15 5.25 -19.58
C GLU A 86 -1.21 5.15 -18.88
N ALA A 87 -2.29 5.45 -19.59
CA ALA A 87 -3.65 5.35 -19.05
C ALA A 87 -4.04 3.90 -18.75
N GLU A 88 -3.69 2.97 -19.64
CA GLU A 88 -3.91 1.53 -19.43
C GLU A 88 -3.06 1.00 -18.28
N ALA A 89 -1.76 1.34 -18.25
CA ALA A 89 -0.87 0.95 -17.17
C ALA A 89 -1.34 1.48 -15.81
N MET A 90 -1.82 2.73 -15.75
CA MET A 90 -2.39 3.31 -14.53
C MET A 90 -3.68 2.59 -14.10
N ALA A 91 -4.56 2.25 -15.04
CA ALA A 91 -5.78 1.50 -14.76
C ALA A 91 -5.49 0.07 -14.24
N ASP A 92 -4.45 -0.58 -14.76
CA ASP A 92 -4.05 -1.92 -14.31
C ASP A 92 -3.22 -1.89 -13.03
N ALA A 93 -2.51 -0.79 -12.75
CA ALA A 93 -1.91 -0.56 -11.43
C ALA A 93 -2.99 -0.48 -10.35
N ALA A 94 -4.14 0.15 -10.63
CA ALA A 94 -5.29 0.11 -9.72
C ALA A 94 -5.82 -1.32 -9.53
N ASN A 95 -5.91 -2.11 -10.60
CA ASN A 95 -6.33 -3.51 -10.51
C ASN A 95 -5.34 -4.41 -9.78
N PHE A 96 -4.05 -4.10 -9.80
CA PHE A 96 -3.05 -4.77 -8.98
C PHE A 96 -3.36 -4.64 -7.47
N PHE A 97 -3.74 -3.45 -6.99
CA PHE A 97 -4.18 -3.29 -5.59
C PHE A 97 -5.50 -4.01 -5.30
N ARG A 98 -6.49 -3.93 -6.22
CA ARG A 98 -7.74 -4.69 -6.07
C ARG A 98 -7.47 -6.19 -5.98
N ALA A 99 -6.56 -6.71 -6.80
CA ALA A 99 -6.16 -8.11 -6.77
C ALA A 99 -5.52 -8.52 -5.44
N ILE A 100 -4.67 -7.67 -4.86
CA ILE A 100 -4.10 -7.89 -3.52
C ILE A 100 -5.21 -7.98 -2.48
N TYR A 101 -6.10 -6.99 -2.39
CA TYR A 101 -7.14 -6.99 -1.35
C TYR A 101 -8.24 -8.03 -1.58
N ARG A 102 -8.46 -8.46 -2.81
CA ARG A 102 -9.28 -9.64 -3.12
C ARG A 102 -8.61 -10.93 -2.64
N GLY A 103 -7.30 -11.04 -2.79
CA GLY A 103 -6.51 -12.14 -2.21
C GLY A 103 -6.54 -12.14 -0.67
N VAL A 104 -6.53 -10.96 -0.04
CA VAL A 104 -6.72 -10.80 1.40
C VAL A 104 -8.10 -11.30 1.83
N ASP A 105 -9.16 -10.83 1.16
CA ASP A 105 -10.56 -11.23 1.44
C ASP A 105 -10.76 -12.74 1.27
N LYS A 106 -10.33 -13.30 0.13
CA LYS A 106 -10.40 -14.74 -0.16
C LYS A 106 -9.36 -15.58 0.58
N ARG A 107 -8.45 -14.95 1.32
CA ARG A 107 -7.38 -15.58 2.09
C ARG A 107 -6.50 -16.52 1.24
N THR A 108 -6.14 -16.07 0.05
CA THR A 108 -5.30 -16.87 -0.86
C THR A 108 -4.44 -15.99 -1.76
N THR A 109 -3.19 -16.40 -1.97
CA THR A 109 -2.29 -15.81 -2.97
C THR A 109 -2.51 -16.37 -4.38
N LYS A 110 -3.34 -17.40 -4.52
CA LYS A 110 -3.61 -18.10 -5.78
C LYS A 110 -4.85 -17.57 -6.51
N ASP A 111 -5.35 -16.40 -6.14
CA ASP A 111 -6.45 -15.78 -6.88
C ASP A 111 -5.99 -15.39 -8.28
N ALA A 112 -6.81 -15.68 -9.29
CA ALA A 112 -6.48 -15.42 -10.69
C ALA A 112 -6.15 -13.95 -10.95
N ALA A 113 -6.80 -13.02 -10.24
CA ALA A 113 -6.51 -11.58 -10.36
C ALA A 113 -5.07 -11.25 -9.95
N VAL A 114 -4.51 -11.92 -8.95
CA VAL A 114 -3.14 -11.68 -8.48
C VAL A 114 -2.15 -12.01 -9.59
N THR A 115 -2.32 -13.15 -10.26
CA THR A 115 -1.46 -13.55 -11.38
C THR A 115 -1.74 -12.78 -12.67
N ALA A 116 -2.97 -12.26 -12.84
CA ALA A 116 -3.32 -11.46 -14.01
C ALA A 116 -2.60 -10.09 -13.99
N TYR A 117 -2.60 -9.40 -12.85
CA TYR A 117 -2.09 -8.03 -12.73
C TYR A 117 -0.68 -7.92 -12.15
N ALA A 118 0.00 -9.05 -11.89
CA ALA A 118 1.35 -9.03 -11.33
C ALA A 118 2.26 -10.09 -11.95
N THR A 119 3.54 -9.75 -12.07
CA THR A 119 4.61 -10.66 -12.54
C THR A 119 5.90 -10.37 -11.79
N GLY A 120 6.87 -11.28 -11.87
CA GLY A 120 8.21 -11.09 -11.29
C GLY A 120 8.19 -10.63 -9.83
N GLU A 121 8.85 -9.51 -9.54
CA GLU A 121 8.92 -8.95 -8.18
C GLU A 121 7.60 -8.34 -7.71
N GLY A 122 6.77 -7.83 -8.62
CA GLY A 122 5.43 -7.34 -8.30
C GLY A 122 4.51 -8.48 -7.83
N LEU A 123 4.61 -9.67 -8.45
CA LEU A 123 3.89 -10.85 -7.98
C LEU A 123 4.35 -11.26 -6.57
N ARG A 124 5.67 -11.28 -6.34
CA ARG A 124 6.22 -11.56 -5.00
C ARG A 124 5.73 -10.56 -3.97
N TYR A 125 5.69 -9.26 -4.30
CA TYR A 125 5.13 -8.22 -3.43
C TYR A 125 3.68 -8.52 -3.07
N ALA A 126 2.81 -8.78 -4.05
CA ALA A 126 1.40 -9.09 -3.80
C ALA A 126 1.23 -10.31 -2.87
N GLN A 127 2.01 -11.36 -3.10
CA GLN A 127 1.97 -12.57 -2.28
C GLN A 127 2.40 -12.31 -0.83
N VAL A 128 3.44 -11.49 -0.63
CA VAL A 128 3.89 -11.08 0.72
C VAL A 128 2.79 -10.29 1.43
N GLN A 129 2.22 -9.27 0.78
CA GLN A 129 1.14 -8.47 1.36
C GLN A 129 -0.03 -9.37 1.78
N ILE A 130 -0.54 -10.21 0.87
CA ILE A 130 -1.65 -11.13 1.18
C ILE A 130 -1.32 -12.05 2.37
N ASN A 131 -0.12 -12.63 2.39
CA ASN A 131 0.27 -13.56 3.45
C ASN A 131 0.41 -12.90 4.82
N GLU A 132 0.92 -11.67 4.90
CA GLU A 132 1.01 -10.96 6.19
C GLU A 132 -0.37 -10.67 6.78
N TRP A 133 -1.35 -10.28 5.95
CA TRP A 133 -2.75 -10.15 6.38
C TRP A 133 -3.36 -11.49 6.82
N ILE A 134 -3.09 -12.58 6.09
CA ILE A 134 -3.54 -13.92 6.45
C ILE A 134 -2.95 -14.35 7.80
N LYS A 135 -1.63 -14.17 7.97
CA LYS A 135 -0.89 -14.51 9.19
C LYS A 135 -1.35 -13.70 10.40
N GLY A 136 -1.65 -12.42 10.21
CA GLY A 136 -2.27 -11.57 11.23
C GLY A 136 -3.69 -12.00 11.61
N GLY A 137 -4.36 -12.82 10.78
CA GLY A 137 -5.75 -13.21 11.01
C GLY A 137 -6.74 -12.07 10.73
N TRP A 138 -6.36 -11.16 9.84
CA TRP A 138 -7.11 -9.95 9.52
C TRP A 138 -7.71 -9.99 8.11
N THR A 139 -8.75 -9.18 7.90
CA THR A 139 -9.18 -8.65 6.60
C THR A 139 -9.17 -7.14 6.65
N ALA A 140 -9.24 -6.47 5.52
CA ALA A 140 -9.31 -5.02 5.46
C ALA A 140 -10.74 -4.49 5.59
N THR A 141 -10.88 -3.24 5.99
CA THR A 141 -12.14 -2.48 5.92
C THR A 141 -11.88 -0.98 5.90
N GLY A 142 -12.79 -0.19 5.34
CA GLY A 142 -12.67 1.27 5.25
C GLY A 142 -12.26 1.75 3.87
N THR A 143 -11.53 2.85 3.80
CA THR A 143 -11.10 3.52 2.55
C THR A 143 -9.60 3.69 2.49
N LEU A 144 -8.97 3.10 1.47
CA LEU A 144 -7.59 3.38 1.07
C LEU A 144 -7.63 4.30 -0.16
N ARG A 145 -7.14 5.52 -0.01
CA ARG A 145 -7.12 6.53 -1.09
C ARG A 145 -5.76 6.55 -1.76
N HIS A 146 -5.75 6.52 -3.08
CA HIS A 146 -4.57 6.71 -3.93
C HIS A 146 -4.74 8.00 -4.70
N TYR A 147 -3.74 8.87 -4.73
CA TYR A 147 -3.85 10.22 -5.29
C TYR A 147 -2.50 10.78 -5.73
N ASP A 148 -2.47 11.97 -6.32
CA ASP A 148 -1.28 12.64 -6.86
C ASP A 148 -0.44 11.73 -7.79
N ALA A 149 -1.14 11.05 -8.70
CA ALA A 149 -0.50 10.11 -9.60
C ALA A 149 0.24 10.78 -10.75
N THR A 150 1.38 10.20 -11.11
CA THR A 150 2.15 10.52 -12.29
C THR A 150 2.53 9.26 -13.06
N THR A 151 2.68 9.40 -14.37
CA THR A 151 3.12 8.32 -15.26
C THR A 151 4.37 8.72 -16.02
N ARG A 152 5.24 7.73 -16.29
CA ARG A 152 6.40 7.90 -17.16
C ARG A 152 6.67 6.64 -17.97
N SER A 153 6.44 6.70 -19.28
CA SER A 153 6.78 5.62 -20.21
C SER A 153 8.30 5.48 -20.42
N THR A 154 8.76 4.26 -20.68
CA THR A 154 10.11 4.03 -21.23
C THR A 154 10.16 4.41 -22.71
N THR A 155 11.36 4.68 -23.24
CA THR A 155 11.54 5.10 -24.65
C THR A 155 11.04 4.10 -25.70
N ASN A 156 10.84 2.83 -25.32
CA ASN A 156 10.32 1.79 -26.18
C ASN A 156 8.85 1.42 -25.91
N ASP A 157 8.17 2.16 -25.05
CA ASP A 157 6.76 1.97 -24.67
C ASP A 157 6.38 0.57 -24.15
N LYS A 158 7.37 -0.22 -23.69
CA LYS A 158 7.14 -1.57 -23.13
C LYS A 158 6.91 -1.55 -21.62
N SER A 159 7.27 -0.46 -20.96
CA SER A 159 7.11 -0.28 -19.52
C SER A 159 6.63 1.13 -19.21
N VAL A 160 5.84 1.25 -18.15
CA VAL A 160 5.37 2.53 -17.60
C VAL A 160 5.64 2.52 -16.10
N GLU A 161 6.29 3.55 -15.59
CA GLU A 161 6.30 3.83 -14.15
C GLU A 161 5.00 4.57 -13.80
N VAL A 162 4.26 4.04 -12.83
CA VAL A 162 3.10 4.69 -12.21
C VAL A 162 3.49 5.01 -10.77
N ALA A 163 3.50 6.28 -10.40
CA ALA A 163 3.88 6.72 -9.07
C ALA A 163 2.78 7.58 -8.44
N PHE A 164 2.47 7.38 -7.17
CA PHE A 164 1.35 8.03 -6.48
C PHE A 164 1.52 7.96 -4.97
N CYS A 165 0.76 8.79 -4.26
CA CYS A 165 0.60 8.73 -2.82
C CYS A 165 -0.56 7.81 -2.43
N ALA A 166 -0.45 7.14 -1.28
CA ALA A 166 -1.52 6.38 -0.66
C ALA A 166 -1.78 6.89 0.77
N ASP A 167 -3.04 7.08 1.12
CA ASP A 167 -3.54 7.45 2.44
C ASP A 167 -4.41 6.31 2.98
N SER A 168 -3.91 5.69 4.06
CA SER A 168 -4.53 4.58 4.76
C SER A 168 -5.14 4.98 6.11
N GLY A 169 -5.25 6.28 6.44
CA GLY A 169 -5.73 6.75 7.75
C GLY A 169 -7.20 6.43 8.03
N LYS A 170 -7.95 6.00 7.00
CA LYS A 170 -9.32 5.48 7.09
C LYS A 170 -9.44 4.02 6.66
N PHE A 171 -8.32 3.30 6.57
CA PHE A 171 -8.25 1.92 6.13
C PHE A 171 -7.70 1.05 7.26
N TYR A 172 -8.54 0.20 7.81
CA TYR A 172 -8.26 -0.51 9.06
C TYR A 172 -8.22 -2.02 8.85
N GLY A 173 -7.51 -2.70 9.75
CA GLY A 173 -7.61 -4.14 9.89
C GLY A 173 -8.87 -4.53 10.68
N LYS A 174 -9.48 -5.66 10.32
CA LYS A 174 -10.58 -6.29 11.05
C LYS A 174 -10.21 -7.74 11.33
N GLU A 175 -10.18 -8.13 12.60
CA GLU A 175 -9.94 -9.52 13.00
C GLU A 175 -11.04 -10.43 12.50
N ILE A 176 -10.68 -11.50 11.79
CA ILE A 176 -11.68 -12.44 11.20
C ILE A 176 -12.48 -13.16 12.29
N LYS A 177 -11.83 -13.63 13.35
CA LYS A 177 -12.47 -14.46 14.37
C LYS A 177 -13.41 -13.67 15.27
N THR A 178 -12.98 -12.48 15.68
CA THR A 178 -13.67 -11.66 16.69
C THR A 178 -14.51 -10.55 16.06
N GLN A 179 -14.30 -10.26 14.77
CA GLN A 179 -14.84 -9.09 14.07
C GLN A 179 -14.41 -7.74 14.69
N LYS A 180 -13.37 -7.75 15.54
CA LYS A 180 -12.84 -6.54 16.16
C LYS A 180 -12.14 -5.67 15.11
N LEU A 181 -12.53 -4.40 15.07
CA LEU A 181 -11.85 -3.39 14.26
C LEU A 181 -10.57 -2.91 14.95
N LEU A 182 -9.47 -2.90 14.21
CA LEU A 182 -8.16 -2.44 14.62
C LEU A 182 -7.97 -1.01 14.13
N LYS A 183 -8.55 -0.07 14.88
CA LYS A 183 -8.38 1.36 14.59
C LYS A 183 -7.02 1.85 15.04
N THR A 184 -6.39 2.67 14.22
CA THR A 184 -5.17 3.42 14.51
C THR A 184 -5.51 4.90 14.72
N GLU A 185 -4.65 5.60 15.45
CA GLU A 185 -4.70 7.06 15.50
C GLU A 185 -4.03 7.64 14.25
N PRO A 186 -4.57 8.71 13.66
CA PRO A 186 -3.99 9.33 12.48
C PRO A 186 -2.52 9.73 12.71
N SER A 187 -1.63 9.33 11.80
CA SER A 187 -0.21 9.63 11.93
C SER A 187 0.51 9.60 10.58
N ILE A 188 1.81 9.90 10.58
CA ILE A 188 2.64 9.76 9.37
C ILE A 188 2.68 8.32 8.85
N GLU A 189 2.39 7.32 9.69
CA GLU A 189 2.36 5.91 9.28
C GLU A 189 1.24 5.59 8.30
N ASP A 190 0.26 6.48 8.17
CA ASP A 190 -0.86 6.30 7.24
C ASP A 190 -0.49 6.61 5.78
N PHE A 191 0.66 7.25 5.55
CA PHE A 191 1.06 7.80 4.26
C PHE A 191 2.25 7.09 3.65
N ASP A 192 2.03 6.51 2.46
CA ASP A 192 3.06 5.83 1.68
C ASP A 192 3.17 6.45 0.29
N TYR A 193 4.36 6.41 -0.30
CA TYR A 193 4.57 6.75 -1.70
C TYR A 193 5.01 5.52 -2.50
N TYR A 194 4.28 5.25 -3.57
CA TYR A 194 4.51 4.10 -4.43
C TYR A 194 5.18 4.51 -5.73
N LYS A 195 6.04 3.63 -6.25
CA LYS A 195 6.42 3.58 -7.67
C LYS A 195 6.26 2.15 -8.15
N ILE A 196 5.41 1.95 -9.15
CA ILE A 196 5.14 0.63 -9.74
C ILE A 196 5.64 0.64 -11.18
N ILE A 197 6.48 -0.34 -11.52
CA ILE A 197 6.89 -0.56 -12.90
C ILE A 197 5.91 -1.54 -13.55
N MET A 198 5.02 -1.00 -14.38
CA MET A 198 4.08 -1.76 -15.19
C MET A 198 4.77 -2.22 -16.47
N VAL A 199 4.56 -3.47 -16.88
CA VAL A 199 5.06 -4.01 -18.15
C VAL A 199 3.90 -4.52 -18.98
N LYS A 200 3.95 -4.28 -20.30
CA LYS A 200 2.88 -4.71 -21.21
C LYS A 200 2.91 -6.24 -21.34
N PHE A 201 1.77 -6.88 -21.16
CA PHE A 201 1.63 -8.32 -21.32
C PHE A 201 1.70 -8.67 -22.82
N PRO A 202 2.62 -9.55 -23.26
CA PRO A 202 2.90 -9.74 -24.69
C PRO A 202 1.72 -10.27 -25.53
N THR A 203 0.81 -11.01 -24.92
CA THR A 203 -0.28 -11.73 -25.62
C THR A 203 -1.67 -11.19 -25.30
N GLY A 204 -1.79 -10.22 -24.39
CA GLY A 204 -3.04 -9.57 -24.04
C GLY A 204 -3.17 -8.25 -24.80
N LYS A 205 -4.29 -8.04 -25.50
CA LYS A 205 -4.62 -6.70 -25.98
C LYS A 205 -4.84 -5.84 -24.73
N ASP A 206 -3.89 -4.93 -24.51
CA ASP A 206 -4.01 -3.83 -23.54
C ASP A 206 -3.95 -4.23 -22.04
N LEU A 207 -3.39 -5.40 -21.70
CA LEU A 207 -3.11 -5.79 -20.30
C LEU A 207 -1.70 -5.37 -19.88
N TRP A 208 -1.58 -4.77 -18.70
CA TRP A 208 -0.33 -4.42 -18.04
C TRP A 208 -0.19 -5.12 -16.69
N GLN A 209 1.03 -5.55 -16.36
CA GLN A 209 1.31 -6.25 -15.12
C GLN A 209 2.31 -5.47 -14.27
N ALA A 210 2.06 -5.38 -12.97
CA ALA A 210 3.04 -4.87 -12.01
C ALA A 210 4.23 -5.83 -11.96
N SER A 211 5.39 -5.37 -12.44
CA SER A 211 6.63 -6.16 -12.49
C SER A 211 7.55 -5.90 -11.30
N LYS A 212 7.53 -4.67 -10.78
CA LYS A 212 8.30 -4.21 -9.62
C LYS A 212 7.49 -3.18 -8.85
N VAL A 213 7.65 -3.18 -7.53
CA VAL A 213 6.99 -2.25 -6.62
C VAL A 213 8.05 -1.68 -5.68
N PHE A 214 8.12 -0.36 -5.62
CA PHE A 214 8.92 0.38 -4.65
C PHE A 214 7.97 1.16 -3.75
N VAL A 215 8.23 1.12 -2.45
CA VAL A 215 7.42 1.81 -1.44
C VAL A 215 8.36 2.62 -0.56
N GLU A 216 8.10 3.91 -0.45
CA GLU A 216 8.64 4.78 0.58
C GLU A 216 7.55 4.91 1.65
N THR A 217 7.77 4.30 2.82
CA THR A 217 6.81 4.37 3.92
C THR A 217 7.00 5.65 4.73
N LYS A 218 5.94 6.11 5.41
CA LYS A 218 5.96 7.35 6.19
C LYS A 218 6.34 8.56 5.34
N ALA A 219 5.79 8.62 4.12
CA ALA A 219 6.16 9.60 3.10
C ALA A 219 5.54 10.97 3.40
N ALA A 220 6.29 11.86 4.04
CA ALA A 220 5.82 13.20 4.43
C ALA A 220 5.32 14.07 3.26
N LYS A 221 5.78 13.80 2.03
CA LYS A 221 5.28 14.45 0.81
C LYS A 221 3.84 14.06 0.43
N CYS A 222 3.32 13.01 1.05
CA CYS A 222 1.98 12.47 0.87
C CYS A 222 1.08 12.80 2.06
N GLN A 223 1.38 13.82 2.86
CA GLN A 223 0.53 14.28 3.97
C GLN A 223 -0.24 15.55 3.59
#